data_AF-A0A3B8X5Y0-F1
#
_entry.id   AF-A0A3B8X5Y0-F1
#
_cell.length_a   1.000
_cell.length_b   1.000
_cell.length_c   1.000
_cell.angle_alpha   90.00
_cell.angle_beta   90.00
_cell.angle_gamma   90.00
#
_symmetry.space_group_name_H-M   'P 1'
#
loop_
_entity.id
_entity.type
_entity.pdbx_description
1 polymer ?
#
loop_
_entity_poly.entity_id
_entity_poly.type
_entity_poly.pdbx_seq_one_letter_code
_entity_poly.pdbx_strand_id
1 'polypeptide(L)'
;MKRIAIIGAGAAGCYCAAQLRQMKADAEITVFEAGSKPLAKVAITGGGRCNLTNDFEGIRSLADAYPRGERLMKRALKAFSQHDTISWFTAQGVPCVLQDDHCWFPQSQDAMDVVRALLRAMKGVDLRLNTKVVNICEGPSAEGIYFSGFRPKNQIPS
;
A
#
# COMPACT_ATOMS: atom_id res chain seq x y z
N MET A 1 15.64 -19.12 1.35
CA MET A 1 14.36 -18.45 1.04
C MET A 1 14.22 -17.24 1.96
N LYS A 2 13.98 -16.03 1.43
CA LYS A 2 13.83 -14.82 2.27
C LYS A 2 12.38 -14.69 2.74
N ARG A 3 12.18 -14.43 4.04
CA ARG A 3 10.88 -14.12 4.64
C ARG A 3 10.77 -12.62 4.87
N ILE A 4 9.67 -12.01 4.44
CA ILE A 4 9.43 -10.57 4.51
C ILE A 4 8.05 -10.34 5.14
N ALA A 5 8.01 -9.56 6.23
CA ALA A 5 6.76 -9.07 6.81
C ALA A 5 6.55 -7.59 6.47
N ILE A 6 5.32 -7.26 6.08
CA ILE A 6 4.85 -5.89 5.87
C ILE A 6 3.75 -5.62 6.91
N ILE A 7 3.84 -4.49 7.60
CA ILE A 7 2.88 -4.11 8.64
C ILE A 7 2.02 -2.97 8.11
N GLY A 8 0.73 -3.27 7.95
CA GLY A 8 -0.30 -2.40 7.38
C GLY A 8 -0.64 -2.79 5.93
N ALA A 9 -1.91 -3.12 5.68
CA ALA A 9 -2.44 -3.36 4.33
C ALA A 9 -3.09 -2.09 3.76
N GLY A 10 -2.44 -0.94 3.93
CA GLY A 10 -2.78 0.30 3.24
C GLY A 10 -2.17 0.38 1.84
N ALA A 11 -2.34 1.50 1.13
CA ALA A 11 -1.83 1.69 -0.23
C ALA A 11 -0.33 1.34 -0.34
N ALA A 12 0.50 1.91 0.54
CA ALA A 12 1.94 1.68 0.54
C ALA A 12 2.32 0.21 0.79
N GLY A 13 1.70 -0.43 1.80
CA GLY A 13 2.00 -1.83 2.14
C GLY A 13 1.57 -2.81 1.05
N CYS A 14 0.38 -2.61 0.50
CA CYS A 14 -0.12 -3.42 -0.61
C CYS A 14 0.70 -3.25 -1.90
N TYR A 15 1.07 -2.00 -2.22
CA TYR A 15 1.94 -1.72 -3.37
C TYR A 15 3.33 -2.35 -3.18
N CYS A 16 3.92 -2.23 -1.98
CA CYS A 16 5.20 -2.86 -1.64
C CYS A 16 5.14 -4.38 -1.81
N ALA A 17 4.08 -5.03 -1.30
CA ALA A 17 3.85 -6.46 -1.46
C ALA A 17 3.73 -6.87 -2.94
N ALA A 18 2.99 -6.12 -3.75
CA ALA A 18 2.85 -6.36 -5.18
C ALA A 18 4.21 -6.28 -5.91
N GLN A 19 4.98 -5.22 -5.66
CA GLN A 19 6.31 -5.05 -6.27
C GLN A 19 7.29 -6.16 -5.83
N LEU A 20 7.31 -6.50 -4.53
CA LEU A 20 8.16 -7.58 -4.03
C LEU A 20 7.78 -8.93 -4.65
N ARG A 21 6.48 -9.21 -4.83
CA ARG A 21 6.02 -10.45 -5.46
C ARG A 21 6.51 -10.59 -6.89
N GLN A 22 6.62 -9.48 -7.63
CA GLN A 22 7.14 -9.44 -8.99
C GLN A 22 8.68 -9.58 -9.03
N MET A 23 9.39 -8.91 -8.10
CA MET A 23 10.86 -8.85 -8.11
C MET A 23 11.54 -10.04 -7.40
N LYS A 24 10.84 -10.71 -6.49
CA LYS A 24 11.37 -11.76 -5.60
C LYS A 24 10.39 -12.93 -5.56
N ALA A 25 10.27 -13.65 -6.67
CA ALA A 25 9.30 -14.73 -6.82
C ALA A 25 9.50 -15.88 -5.81
N ASP A 26 10.69 -16.00 -5.24
CA ASP A 26 11.09 -16.98 -4.23
C ASP A 26 10.95 -16.47 -2.78
N ALA A 27 10.55 -15.22 -2.56
CA ALA A 27 10.36 -14.69 -1.21
C ALA A 27 8.98 -15.06 -0.66
N GLU A 28 8.95 -15.44 0.62
CA GLU A 28 7.70 -15.55 1.39
C GLU A 28 7.33 -14.18 1.93
N ILE A 29 6.20 -13.65 1.49
CA ILE A 29 5.74 -12.30 1.85
C ILE A 29 4.46 -12.44 2.66
N THR A 30 4.43 -11.85 3.85
CA THR A 30 3.23 -11.75 4.68
C THR A 30 2.90 -10.30 4.98
N VAL A 31 1.64 -9.89 4.77
CA VAL A 31 1.12 -8.57 5.10
C VAL A 31 0.17 -8.69 6.28
N PHE A 32 0.43 -7.92 7.33
CA PHE A 32 -0.39 -7.87 8.55
C PHE A 32 -1.26 -6.62 8.56
N GLU A 33 -2.56 -6.78 8.82
CA GLU A 33 -3.50 -5.67 8.96
C GLU A 33 -4.30 -5.82 10.25
N ALA A 34 -4.39 -4.75 11.03
CA ALA A 34 -5.15 -4.73 12.28
C ALA A 34 -6.67 -4.76 12.03
N GLY A 35 -7.13 -4.14 10.96
CA GLY A 35 -8.53 -4.10 10.55
C GLY A 35 -9.04 -5.39 9.91
N SER A 36 -10.36 -5.46 9.73
CA SER A 36 -11.03 -6.57 9.06
C SER A 36 -11.05 -6.48 7.53
N LYS A 37 -10.58 -5.36 6.97
CA LYS A 37 -10.51 -5.12 5.52
C LYS A 37 -9.17 -4.47 5.17
N PRO A 38 -8.45 -4.96 4.14
CA PRO A 38 -7.31 -4.24 3.59
C PRO A 38 -7.79 -2.99 2.84
N LEU A 39 -6.92 -2.01 2.65
CA LEU A 39 -7.16 -0.83 1.82
C LEU A 39 -8.42 -0.03 2.21
N ALA A 40 -8.91 -0.18 3.45
CA ALA A 40 -10.17 0.41 3.90
C ALA A 40 -10.21 1.93 3.73
N LYS A 41 -9.06 2.61 3.93
CA LYS A 41 -8.94 4.06 3.68
C LYS A 41 -8.95 4.40 2.19
N VAL A 42 -8.29 3.61 1.34
CA VAL A 42 -8.25 3.82 -0.12
C VAL A 42 -9.67 3.78 -0.68
N ALA A 43 -10.46 2.78 -0.25
CA ALA A 43 -11.84 2.58 -0.67
C ALA A 43 -12.77 3.77 -0.42
N ILE A 44 -12.44 4.67 0.50
CA ILE A 44 -13.27 5.84 0.86
C ILE A 44 -12.64 7.18 0.44
N THR A 45 -11.40 7.20 -0.05
CA THR A 45 -10.74 8.45 -0.46
C THR A 45 -11.41 9.08 -1.69
N GLY A 46 -11.33 10.42 -1.82
CA GLY A 46 -11.93 11.14 -2.95
C GLY A 46 -13.45 10.98 -3.04
N GLY A 47 -14.13 10.70 -1.92
CA GLY A 47 -15.56 10.40 -1.90
C GLY A 47 -15.91 9.01 -2.44
N GLY A 48 -14.99 8.04 -2.32
CA GLY A 48 -15.14 6.70 -2.89
C GLY A 48 -14.65 6.57 -4.32
N ARG A 49 -14.02 7.61 -4.88
CA ARG A 49 -13.48 7.62 -6.25
C ARG A 49 -11.97 7.33 -6.30
N CYS A 50 -11.28 7.47 -5.17
CA CYS A 50 -9.82 7.38 -5.04
C CYS A 50 -9.04 8.46 -5.81
N ASN A 51 -8.67 9.54 -5.12
CA ASN A 51 -7.64 10.47 -5.62
C ASN A 51 -6.27 9.77 -5.51
N LEU A 52 -5.72 9.35 -6.65
CA LEU A 52 -4.51 8.53 -6.75
C LEU A 52 -3.24 9.34 -6.50
N THR A 53 -3.15 10.53 -7.10
CA THR A 53 -2.00 11.44 -7.04
C THR A 53 -2.42 12.81 -7.59
N ASN A 54 -1.53 13.80 -7.48
CA ASN A 54 -1.66 15.10 -8.14
C ASN A 54 -0.64 15.22 -9.28
N ASP A 55 -0.90 16.03 -10.30
CA ASP A 55 0.02 16.25 -11.42
C ASP A 55 1.20 17.21 -11.10
N PHE A 56 1.08 17.94 -9.98
CA PHE A 56 1.99 18.99 -9.50
C PHE A 56 2.11 20.21 -10.42
N GLU A 57 1.20 20.39 -11.37
CA GLU A 57 1.11 21.61 -12.14
C GLU A 57 0.76 22.79 -11.22
N GLY A 58 1.43 23.92 -11.40
CA GLY A 58 1.29 25.10 -10.53
C GLY A 58 2.04 25.02 -9.19
N ILE A 59 2.59 23.86 -8.81
CA ILE A 59 3.41 23.72 -7.59
C ILE A 59 4.86 24.08 -7.91
N ARG A 60 5.32 25.24 -7.43
CA ARG A 60 6.69 25.74 -7.68
C ARG A 60 7.72 25.11 -6.75
N SER A 61 7.32 24.78 -5.53
CA SER A 61 8.15 24.09 -4.56
C SER A 61 7.40 22.89 -3.98
N LEU A 62 8.08 21.75 -3.84
CA LEU A 62 7.52 20.61 -3.11
C LEU A 62 7.25 20.95 -1.64
N ALA A 63 7.86 22.01 -1.09
CA ALA A 63 7.54 22.50 0.25
C ALA A 63 6.10 23.06 0.33
N ASP A 64 5.53 23.54 -0.78
CA ASP A 64 4.17 24.07 -0.83
C ASP A 64 3.14 22.95 -0.62
N ALA A 65 3.42 21.77 -1.17
CA ALA A 65 2.59 20.57 -0.98
C ALA A 65 2.99 19.72 0.25
N TYR A 66 4.28 19.70 0.59
CA TYR A 66 4.85 18.84 1.63
C TYR A 66 5.80 19.62 2.58
N PRO A 67 5.27 20.57 3.38
CA PRO A 67 6.10 21.50 4.16
C PRO A 67 7.00 20.80 5.19
N ARG A 68 6.56 19.67 5.75
CA ARG A 68 7.34 18.88 6.72
C ARG A 68 8.11 17.72 6.10
N GLY A 69 7.94 17.48 4.80
CA GLY A 69 8.40 16.28 4.10
C GLY A 69 9.19 16.52 2.82
N GLU A 70 9.45 17.78 2.45
CA GLU A 70 10.01 18.17 1.16
C GLU A 70 11.23 17.33 0.75
N ARG A 71 12.26 17.23 1.60
CA ARG A 71 13.50 16.51 1.25
C ARG A 71 13.25 15.02 1.03
N LEU A 72 12.36 14.40 1.80
CA LEU A 72 11.97 13.01 1.64
C LEU A 72 11.17 12.82 0.35
N MET A 73 10.16 13.66 0.13
CA MET A 73 9.29 13.59 -1.04
C MET A 73 10.07 13.87 -2.33
N LYS A 74 11.00 14.82 -2.33
CA LYS A 74 11.89 15.09 -3.47
C LYS A 74 12.73 13.87 -3.86
N ARG A 75 13.20 13.09 -2.88
CA ARG A 75 13.92 11.84 -3.14
C ARG A 75 12.99 10.74 -3.62
N ALA A 76 11.83 10.59 -2.98
CA ALA A 76 10.84 9.58 -3.35
C ALA A 76 10.31 9.81 -4.77
N LEU A 77 9.88 11.04 -5.10
CA LEU A 77 9.34 11.41 -6.40
C LEU A 77 10.37 11.35 -7.54
N LYS A 78 11.67 11.45 -7.24
CA LYS A 78 12.74 11.19 -8.22
C LYS A 78 12.87 9.71 -8.57
N ALA A 79 12.59 8.82 -7.61
CA ALA A 79 12.65 7.37 -7.83
C ALA A 79 11.32 6.79 -8.34
N PHE A 80 10.20 7.39 -7.95
CA PHE A 80 8.85 6.99 -8.32
C PHE A 80 7.92 8.20 -8.25
N SER A 81 7.58 8.74 -9.42
CA SER A 81 6.80 9.94 -9.63
C SER A 81 5.29 9.68 -9.76
N GLN A 82 4.51 10.75 -9.92
CA GLN A 82 3.10 10.66 -10.30
C GLN A 82 2.91 9.93 -11.63
N HIS A 83 3.81 10.13 -12.61
CA HIS A 83 3.71 9.46 -13.91
C HIS A 83 3.94 7.95 -13.79
N ASP A 84 4.87 7.53 -12.92
CA ASP A 84 5.10 6.12 -12.62
C ASP A 84 3.86 5.51 -11.94
N THR A 85 3.21 6.26 -11.04
CA THR A 85 1.94 5.87 -10.41
C THR A 85 0.85 5.61 -11.45
N ILE A 86 0.62 6.58 -12.35
CA ILE A 86 -0.40 6.46 -13.41
C ILE A 86 -0.08 5.32 -14.37
N SER A 87 1.18 5.20 -14.78
CA SER A 87 1.63 4.12 -15.67
C SER A 87 1.42 2.75 -15.03
N TRP A 88 1.75 2.61 -13.74
CA TRP A 88 1.58 1.35 -13.02
C TRP A 88 0.10 0.96 -12.91
N PHE A 89 -0.79 1.86 -12.49
CA PHE A 89 -2.22 1.57 -12.41
C PHE A 89 -2.84 1.27 -13.77
N THR A 90 -2.44 1.99 -14.81
CA THR A 90 -2.88 1.72 -16.19
C THR A 90 -2.44 0.33 -16.65
N ALA A 91 -1.20 -0.07 -16.35
CA ALA A 91 -0.71 -1.43 -16.62
C ALA A 91 -1.44 -2.51 -15.81
N GLN A 92 -1.97 -2.16 -14.63
CA GLN A 92 -2.88 -3.00 -13.86
C GLN A 92 -4.35 -2.90 -14.33
N GLY A 93 -4.62 -2.36 -15.52
CA GLY A 93 -5.97 -2.29 -16.08
C GLY A 93 -6.89 -1.27 -15.42
N VAL A 94 -6.33 -0.27 -14.74
CA VAL A 94 -7.05 0.87 -14.17
C VAL A 94 -6.64 2.12 -14.93
N PRO A 95 -7.27 2.44 -16.07
CA PRO A 95 -7.00 3.70 -16.77
C PRO A 95 -7.31 4.88 -15.85
N CYS A 96 -6.51 5.93 -15.93
CA CYS A 96 -6.61 7.09 -15.06
C CYS A 96 -6.95 8.35 -15.86
N VAL A 97 -7.59 9.32 -15.21
CA VAL A 97 -7.98 10.61 -15.79
C VAL A 97 -7.57 11.74 -14.84
N LEU A 98 -7.00 12.81 -15.42
CA LEU A 98 -6.72 14.07 -14.72
C LEU A 98 -7.97 14.93 -14.71
N GLN A 99 -8.30 15.52 -13.56
CA GLN A 99 -9.39 16.48 -13.40
C GLN A 99 -8.86 17.92 -13.34
N ASP A 100 -9.75 18.89 -13.51
CA ASP A 100 -9.42 20.32 -13.56
C ASP A 100 -8.78 20.84 -12.24
N ASP A 101 -8.94 20.10 -11.14
CA ASP A 101 -8.31 20.38 -9.84
C ASP A 101 -6.93 19.72 -9.68
N HIS A 102 -6.30 19.31 -10.79
CA HIS A 102 -4.99 18.68 -10.87
C HIS A 102 -4.91 17.30 -10.22
N CYS A 103 -6.03 16.72 -9.80
CA CYS A 103 -6.07 15.40 -9.17
C CYS A 103 -6.33 14.30 -10.19
N TRP A 104 -5.59 13.20 -10.05
CA TRP A 104 -5.77 12.00 -10.84
C TRP A 104 -6.71 11.03 -10.16
N PHE A 105 -7.66 10.50 -10.94
CA PHE A 105 -8.63 9.50 -10.51
C PHE A 105 -8.64 8.30 -11.47
N PRO A 106 -9.10 7.11 -11.04
CA PRO A 106 -9.48 6.07 -11.99
C PRO A 106 -10.58 6.60 -12.92
N GLN A 107 -10.52 6.25 -14.20
CA GLN A 107 -11.50 6.71 -15.19
C GLN A 107 -12.93 6.28 -14.85
N SER A 108 -13.09 5.13 -14.19
CA SER A 108 -14.38 4.63 -13.68
C SER A 108 -14.98 5.46 -12.55
N GLN A 109 -14.18 6.33 -11.92
CA GLN A 109 -14.54 7.06 -10.71
C GLN A 109 -14.92 6.13 -9.54
N ASP A 110 -14.41 4.90 -9.51
CA ASP A 110 -14.65 3.93 -8.43
C ASP A 110 -13.34 3.50 -7.77
N ALA A 111 -13.18 3.85 -6.49
CA ALA A 111 -12.03 3.44 -5.67
C ALA A 111 -11.87 1.91 -5.60
N MET A 112 -12.95 1.16 -5.77
CA MET A 112 -12.88 -0.30 -5.73
C MET A 112 -12.12 -0.89 -6.92
N ASP A 113 -12.00 -0.20 -8.04
CA ASP A 113 -11.12 -0.64 -9.14
C ASP A 113 -9.65 -0.61 -8.70
N VAL A 114 -9.25 0.46 -8.01
CA VAL A 114 -7.90 0.62 -7.44
C VAL A 114 -7.63 -0.46 -6.39
N VAL A 115 -8.59 -0.69 -5.50
CA VAL A 115 -8.51 -1.75 -4.47
C VAL A 115 -8.35 -3.13 -5.12
N ARG A 116 -9.20 -3.46 -6.09
CA ARG A 116 -9.17 -4.76 -6.80
C ARG A 116 -7.86 -4.94 -7.57
N ALA A 117 -7.33 -3.89 -8.18
CA ALA A 117 -6.05 -3.93 -8.88
C ALA A 117 -4.88 -4.23 -7.94
N LEU A 118 -4.78 -3.54 -6.80
CA LEU A 118 -3.76 -3.81 -5.79
C LEU A 118 -3.86 -5.23 -5.23
N LEU A 119 -5.06 -5.68 -4.86
CA LEU A 119 -5.25 -7.04 -4.34
C LEU A 119 -4.90 -8.12 -5.35
N ARG A 120 -5.24 -7.92 -6.64
CA ARG A 120 -4.86 -8.84 -7.72
C ARG A 120 -3.34 -8.88 -7.91
N ALA A 121 -2.68 -7.72 -7.86
CA ALA A 121 -1.22 -7.63 -7.99
C ALA A 121 -0.48 -8.30 -6.82
N MET A 122 -1.13 -8.42 -5.65
CA MET A 122 -0.62 -9.16 -4.49
C MET A 122 -0.90 -10.68 -4.52
N LYS A 123 -1.41 -11.24 -5.63
CA LYS A 123 -1.74 -12.68 -5.68
C LYS A 123 -0.53 -13.55 -5.27
N GLY A 124 -0.75 -14.40 -4.26
CA GLY A 124 0.29 -15.27 -3.68
C GLY A 124 1.03 -14.68 -2.48
N VAL A 125 0.70 -13.46 -2.04
CA VAL A 125 1.12 -12.91 -0.75
C VAL A 125 0.16 -13.39 0.35
N ASP A 126 0.69 -13.76 1.53
CA ASP A 126 -0.12 -14.11 2.71
C ASP A 126 -0.66 -12.84 3.35
N LEU A 127 -1.97 -12.58 3.23
CA LEU A 127 -2.61 -11.41 3.82
C LEU A 127 -3.37 -11.79 5.09
N ARG A 128 -2.91 -11.30 6.25
CA ARG A 128 -3.49 -11.58 7.56
C ARG A 128 -4.23 -10.36 8.11
N LEU A 129 -5.54 -10.41 8.03
CA LEU A 129 -6.46 -9.40 8.57
C LEU A 129 -6.71 -9.66 10.07
N ASN A 130 -7.31 -8.68 10.76
CA ASN A 130 -7.58 -8.73 12.21
C ASN A 130 -6.34 -9.07 13.06
N THR A 131 -5.14 -8.78 12.56
CA THR A 131 -3.87 -9.14 13.16
C THR A 131 -3.07 -7.87 13.43
N LYS A 132 -3.34 -7.26 14.60
CA LYS A 132 -2.61 -6.08 15.05
C LYS A 132 -1.22 -6.49 15.52
N VAL A 133 -0.18 -5.99 14.85
CA VAL A 133 1.19 -6.10 15.35
C VAL A 133 1.36 -5.14 16.52
N VAL A 134 1.80 -5.67 17.66
CA VAL A 134 1.94 -4.91 18.91
C VAL A 134 3.40 -4.66 19.30
N ASN A 135 4.31 -5.51 18.84
CA ASN A 135 5.73 -5.39 19.09
C ASN A 135 6.54 -5.99 17.94
N ILE A 136 7.76 -5.48 17.75
CA ILE A 136 8.77 -6.01 16.84
C ILE A 136 10.05 -6.12 17.65
N CYS A 137 10.57 -7.34 17.80
CA CYS A 137 11.79 -7.62 18.54
C CYS A 137 12.74 -8.44 17.69
N GLU A 138 14.03 -8.37 18.00
CA GLU A 138 15.01 -9.27 17.41
C GLU A 138 14.69 -10.72 17.83
N GLY A 139 14.77 -11.63 16.87
CA GLY A 139 14.58 -13.05 17.12
C GLY A 139 15.74 -13.63 17.93
N PRO A 140 15.53 -14.78 18.59
CA PRO A 140 16.59 -15.49 19.32
C PRO A 140 17.73 -16.00 18.41
N SER A 141 17.48 -16.12 17.11
CA SER A 141 18.49 -16.24 16.06
C SER A 141 18.12 -15.31 14.89
N ALA A 142 19.10 -14.96 14.05
CA ALA A 142 18.88 -14.16 12.84
C ALA A 142 17.99 -14.87 11.78
N GLU A 143 17.44 -16.06 12.09
CA GLU A 143 16.72 -16.92 11.17
C GLU A 143 15.20 -16.86 11.36
N GLY A 144 14.59 -15.70 11.14
CA GLY A 144 13.16 -15.64 10.81
C GLY A 144 12.32 -14.57 11.48
N ILE A 145 11.02 -14.68 11.20
CA ILE A 145 9.97 -13.83 11.76
C ILE A 145 9.19 -14.69 12.73
N TYR A 146 9.19 -14.30 14.01
CA TYR A 146 8.52 -15.01 15.09
C TYR A 146 7.29 -14.23 15.53
N PHE A 147 6.20 -14.95 15.78
CA PHE A 147 4.96 -14.36 16.30
C PHE A 147 4.75 -14.85 17.72
N SER A 148 4.67 -13.95 18.68
CA SER A 148 4.24 -14.23 20.05
C SER A 148 2.91 -13.53 20.32
N GLY A 149 1.99 -14.21 21.02
CA GLY A 149 0.74 -13.59 21.48
C GLY A 149 -0.42 -13.54 20.49
N PHE A 150 -0.48 -14.40 19.46
CA PHE A 150 -1.70 -14.54 18.65
C PHE A 150 -2.82 -15.13 19.51
N ARG A 151 -3.72 -14.28 20.01
CA ARG A 151 -5.02 -14.71 20.54
C ARG A 151 -6.06 -14.48 19.45
N PRO A 152 -6.58 -15.53 18.79
CA PRO A 152 -7.76 -15.35 17.95
C PRO A 152 -8.89 -14.80 18.82
N LYS A 153 -9.64 -13.81 18.31
CA LYS A 153 -10.70 -13.08 19.04
C LYS A 153 -11.84 -13.96 19.59
N ASN A 154 -11.82 -15.28 19.38
CA ASN A 154 -12.91 -16.21 19.69
C ASN A 154 -12.54 -17.35 20.67
N GLN A 155 -11.49 -17.24 21.48
CA GLN A 155 -11.32 -18.16 22.62
C GLN A 155 -11.84 -17.51 23.91
N ILE A 156 -13.05 -17.92 24.29
CA ILE A 156 -13.61 -17.72 25.63
C ILE A 156 -12.64 -18.42 26.61
N PRO A 157 -12.18 -17.76 27.69
CA PRO A 157 -11.36 -18.45 28.68
C PRO A 157 -12.21 -19.51 29.38
N SER A 158 -11.70 -20.74 29.42
CA SER A 158 -12.12 -21.76 30.39
C SER A 158 -11.83 -21.31 31.81
#